data_AF-Q9KX09-F1
#
_entry.id   AF-Q9KX09-F1
#
_cell.length_a   1.000
_cell.length_b   1.000
_cell.length_c   1.000
_cell.angle_alpha   90.00
_cell.angle_beta   90.00
_cell.angle_gamma   90.00
#
_symmetry.space_group_name_H-M   'P 1'
#
loop_
_entity.id
_entity.type
_entity.pdbx_description
1 polymer ?
#
loop_
_entity_poly.entity_id
_entity_poly.type
_entity_poly.pdbx_seq_one_letter_code
_entity_poly.pdbx_strand_id
1 'polypeptide(L)'
;MQKLKSLGLKDVTIEKVYNNQAPKGYIANQSVTANTEIAIHDSNIKLYESLGIKQVYVEDFEHKSFSKAKKALEEKGFKVESKEEYSDDIDEGDVISQSPKGKSVDEGSTISFVVSKGKKSDSSDVKTTTESVDVPYTGKNDKSQKVKVYIKDKDNDGSTEKGSFDITSDQRIDIPLRIEKGKTASYIVKVDGKTVAEKEVSYDDV
;
A
#
# COMPACT_ATOMS: atom_id res chain seq x y z
N MET A 1 47.91 20.47 2.24
CA MET A 1 48.95 21.01 3.16
C MET A 1 50.26 21.41 2.47
N GLN A 2 50.92 20.53 1.69
CA GLN A 2 52.22 20.87 1.08
C GLN A 2 52.19 22.14 0.20
N LYS A 3 51.08 22.36 -0.54
CA LYS A 3 50.89 23.53 -1.41
C LYS A 3 50.76 24.88 -0.68
N LEU A 4 50.19 24.92 0.54
CA LEU A 4 50.15 26.14 1.35
C LEU A 4 51.51 26.40 1.99
N LYS A 5 52.16 25.34 2.49
CA LYS A 5 53.51 25.42 3.07
C LYS A 5 54.54 25.95 2.07
N SER A 6 54.46 25.56 0.79
CA SER A 6 55.36 26.06 -0.26
C SER A 6 55.20 27.55 -0.57
N LEU A 7 54.08 28.15 -0.18
CA LEU A 7 53.79 29.58 -0.34
C LEU A 7 54.11 30.39 0.94
N GLY A 8 54.68 29.77 1.96
CA GLY A 8 54.97 30.42 3.25
C GLY A 8 53.77 30.53 4.20
N LEU A 9 52.59 30.07 3.79
CA LEU A 9 51.37 30.05 4.61
C LEU A 9 51.43 28.87 5.59
N LYS A 10 51.81 29.17 6.83
CA LYS A 10 52.04 28.17 7.89
C LYS A 10 50.94 28.15 8.95
N ASP A 11 50.21 29.26 9.10
CA ASP A 11 49.11 29.40 10.05
C ASP A 11 47.82 28.84 9.45
N VAL A 12 47.74 27.50 9.44
CA VAL A 12 46.63 26.75 8.84
C VAL A 12 46.07 25.76 9.85
N THR A 13 44.77 25.85 10.12
CA THR A 13 44.02 24.91 10.95
C THR A 13 43.10 24.05 10.09
N ILE A 14 42.84 22.82 10.53
CA ILE A 14 41.92 21.90 9.86
C ILE A 14 40.75 21.60 10.79
N GLU A 15 39.54 21.86 10.31
CA GLU A 15 38.29 21.45 10.95
C GLU A 15 37.65 20.32 10.13
N LYS A 16 37.20 19.25 10.79
CA LYS A 16 36.57 18.11 10.11
C LYS A 16 35.06 18.28 10.10
N VAL A 17 34.45 18.15 8.92
CA VAL A 17 33.01 18.36 8.71
C VAL A 17 32.40 17.26 7.84
N TYR A 18 31.14 16.91 8.08
CA TYR A 18 30.38 16.09 7.12
C TYR A 18 30.11 16.91 5.85
N ASN A 19 30.27 16.29 4.69
CA ASN A 19 30.11 16.96 3.41
C ASN A 19 29.71 15.96 2.31
N ASN A 20 28.82 16.38 1.41
CA ASN A 20 28.27 15.56 0.34
C ASN A 20 28.81 15.91 -1.07
N GLN A 21 29.81 16.80 -1.15
CA GLN A 21 30.42 17.25 -2.42
C GLN A 21 31.85 16.74 -2.58
N ALA A 22 32.63 16.75 -1.51
CA ALA A 22 34.01 16.30 -1.46
C ALA A 22 34.11 14.91 -0.80
N PRO A 23 34.85 13.95 -1.38
CA PRO A 23 35.09 12.65 -0.75
C PRO A 23 35.79 12.77 0.60
N LYS A 24 35.66 11.75 1.45
CA LYS A 24 36.34 11.68 2.74
C LYS A 24 37.85 11.88 2.59
N GLY A 25 38.43 12.77 3.39
CA GLY A 25 39.86 13.12 3.38
C GLY A 25 40.24 14.24 2.40
N TYR A 26 39.28 14.72 1.59
CA TYR A 26 39.48 15.87 0.70
C TYR A 26 39.04 17.16 1.37
N ILE A 27 39.57 18.31 0.93
CA ILE A 27 39.15 19.61 1.44
C ILE A 27 37.79 19.98 0.82
N ALA A 28 36.77 20.07 1.65
CA ALA A 28 35.42 20.48 1.30
C ALA A 28 35.28 22.00 1.15
N ASN A 29 36.01 22.77 1.96
CA ASN A 29 35.97 24.23 1.90
C ASN A 29 37.24 24.87 2.48
N GLN A 30 37.44 26.15 2.20
CA GLN A 30 38.51 26.98 2.75
C GLN A 30 37.93 28.33 3.20
N SER A 31 38.40 28.88 4.32
CA SER A 31 37.91 30.16 4.84
C SER A 31 38.28 31.37 3.97
N VAL A 32 39.36 31.25 3.19
CA VAL A 32 39.85 32.27 2.27
C VAL A 32 39.59 31.79 0.85
N THR A 33 38.98 32.59 -0.01
CA THR A 33 38.72 32.21 -1.40
C THR A 33 40.01 32.01 -2.20
N ALA A 34 39.95 31.17 -3.23
CA ALA A 34 41.11 30.94 -4.09
C ALA A 34 41.51 32.24 -4.82
N ASN A 35 42.82 32.42 -5.04
CA ASN A 35 43.43 33.61 -5.68
C ASN A 35 43.28 34.93 -4.91
N THR A 36 42.90 34.89 -3.63
CA THR A 36 42.93 36.06 -2.76
C THR A 36 44.35 36.32 -2.25
N GLU A 37 44.83 37.55 -2.39
CA GLU A 37 46.07 37.99 -1.72
C GLU A 37 45.86 38.02 -0.20
N ILE A 38 46.77 37.40 0.53
CA ILE A 38 46.70 37.30 1.99
C ILE A 38 48.10 37.44 2.59
N ALA A 39 48.17 38.04 3.77
CA ALA A 39 49.42 38.12 4.52
C ALA A 39 49.93 36.72 4.87
N ILE A 40 51.24 36.49 4.72
CA ILE A 40 51.84 35.18 5.00
C ILE A 40 51.93 34.86 6.50
N HIS A 41 51.81 35.88 7.34
CA HIS A 41 51.79 35.80 8.80
C HIS A 41 50.39 36.11 9.33
N ASP A 42 49.98 35.42 10.38
CA ASP A 42 48.67 35.61 11.04
C ASP A 42 47.47 35.49 10.06
N SER A 43 47.62 34.64 9.03
CA SER A 43 46.60 34.44 7.99
C SER A 43 45.41 33.62 8.47
N ASN A 44 45.54 32.89 9.60
CA ASN A 44 44.48 32.14 10.26
C ASN A 44 43.61 31.33 9.28
N ILE A 45 44.25 30.64 8.32
CA ILE A 45 43.52 29.91 7.28
C ILE A 45 42.86 28.68 7.91
N LYS A 46 41.55 28.54 7.73
CA LYS A 46 40.83 27.32 8.08
C LYS A 46 40.56 26.51 6.83
N LEU A 47 40.95 25.24 6.85
CA LEU A 47 40.54 24.26 5.87
C LEU A 47 39.52 23.33 6.49
N TYR A 48 38.46 23.05 5.74
CA TYR A 48 37.41 22.13 6.13
C TYR A 48 37.64 20.80 5.42
N GLU A 49 38.13 19.80 6.16
CA GLU A 49 38.34 18.45 5.63
C GLU A 49 37.02 17.65 5.70
N SER A 50 36.64 17.04 4.58
CA SER A 50 35.45 16.21 4.48
C SER A 50 35.60 14.90 5.25
N LEU A 51 34.61 14.59 6.08
CA LEU A 51 34.39 13.27 6.68
C LEU A 51 33.62 12.31 5.74
N GLY A 52 33.21 12.79 4.57
CA GLY A 52 32.20 12.15 3.71
C GLY A 52 30.77 12.48 4.17
N ILE A 53 29.79 11.84 3.55
CA ILE A 53 28.38 11.97 3.94
C ILE A 53 28.18 11.30 5.30
N LYS A 54 27.41 11.96 6.17
CA LYS A 54 27.03 11.44 7.47
C LYS A 54 26.32 10.09 7.28
N GLN A 55 26.79 9.07 7.99
CA GLN A 55 26.18 7.74 7.97
C GLN A 55 25.07 7.68 9.03
N VAL A 56 23.88 7.22 8.64
CA VAL A 56 22.73 7.05 9.52
C VAL A 56 22.29 5.59 9.48
N TYR A 57 22.01 5.01 10.65
CA TYR A 57 21.63 3.61 10.76
C TYR A 57 20.17 3.38 10.32
N VAL A 58 20.01 2.47 9.36
CA VAL A 58 18.72 2.01 8.85
C VAL A 58 18.29 0.79 9.66
N GLU A 59 17.27 0.97 10.49
CA GLU A 59 16.68 -0.10 11.27
C GLU A 59 15.93 -1.10 10.36
N ASP A 60 15.85 -2.35 10.80
CA ASP A 60 15.12 -3.41 10.11
C ASP A 60 13.64 -3.45 10.57
N PHE A 61 12.75 -3.20 9.61
CA PHE A 61 11.31 -3.22 9.79
C PHE A 61 10.60 -4.36 9.06
N GLU A 62 11.32 -5.38 8.57
CA GLU A 62 10.65 -6.56 8.02
C GLU A 62 9.69 -7.19 9.03
N HIS A 63 8.52 -7.61 8.53
CA HIS A 63 7.43 -8.17 9.32
C HIS A 63 6.87 -7.22 10.40
N LYS A 64 7.06 -5.90 10.23
CA LYS A 64 6.46 -4.87 11.07
C LYS A 64 5.61 -3.92 10.22
N SER A 65 4.78 -3.13 10.90
CA SER A 65 3.96 -2.08 10.27
C SER A 65 4.76 -1.08 9.45
N PHE A 66 4.41 -0.97 8.16
CA PHE A 66 5.01 -0.01 7.23
C PHE A 66 4.80 1.44 7.67
N SER A 67 3.64 1.77 8.23
CA SER A 67 3.35 3.12 8.71
C SER A 67 4.32 3.57 9.81
N LYS A 68 4.65 2.67 10.75
CA LYS A 68 5.64 2.92 11.80
C LYS A 68 7.05 3.03 11.22
N ALA A 69 7.40 2.13 10.30
CA ALA A 69 8.69 2.13 9.62
C ALA A 69 8.95 3.44 8.86
N LYS A 70 7.98 3.87 8.06
CA LYS A 70 8.03 5.11 7.28
C LYS A 70 8.30 6.31 8.18
N LYS A 71 7.51 6.48 9.23
CA LYS A 71 7.66 7.59 10.17
C LYS A 71 9.05 7.60 10.82
N ALA A 72 9.51 6.46 11.34
CA ALA A 72 10.81 6.36 12.02
C ALA A 72 12.01 6.65 11.08
N LEU A 73 11.90 6.29 9.81
CA LEU A 73 12.96 6.53 8.82
C LEU A 73 12.94 7.97 8.27
N GLU A 74 11.76 8.55 8.06
CA GLU A 74 11.63 9.96 7.65
C GLU A 74 12.12 10.91 8.76
N GLU A 75 11.87 10.60 10.04
CA GLU A 75 12.41 11.34 11.18
C GLU A 75 13.95 11.30 11.23
N LYS A 76 14.57 10.26 10.67
CA LYS A 76 16.03 10.12 10.51
C LYS A 76 16.56 10.77 9.22
N GLY A 77 15.69 11.40 8.43
CA GLY A 77 16.05 12.11 7.20
C GLY A 77 16.18 11.21 5.96
N PHE A 78 15.70 9.97 6.01
CA PHE A 78 15.65 9.11 4.83
C PHE A 78 14.43 9.41 3.95
N LYS A 79 14.56 9.12 2.66
CA LYS A 79 13.43 9.09 1.73
C LYS A 79 12.85 7.68 1.75
N VAL A 80 11.53 7.54 1.73
CA VAL A 80 10.87 6.23 1.78
C VAL A 80 10.02 6.03 0.52
N GLU A 81 10.24 4.90 -0.15
CA GLU A 81 9.45 4.47 -1.30
C GLU A 81 8.85 3.10 -1.04
N SER A 82 7.66 2.84 -1.56
CA SER A 82 6.99 1.55 -1.38
C SER A 82 6.27 1.11 -2.65
N LYS A 83 6.29 -0.20 -2.89
CA LYS A 83 5.33 -0.89 -3.74
C LYS A 83 4.55 -1.91 -2.90
N GLU A 84 3.46 -2.41 -3.45
CA GLU A 84 2.54 -3.28 -2.74
C GLU A 84 2.38 -4.62 -3.47
N GLU A 85 2.42 -5.73 -2.73
CA GLU A 85 2.30 -7.09 -3.24
C GLU A 85 1.39 -7.92 -2.31
N TYR A 86 0.74 -8.96 -2.84
CA TYR A 86 -0.05 -9.89 -2.02
C TYR A 86 0.88 -10.83 -1.25
N SER A 87 0.49 -11.22 -0.04
CA SER A 87 1.23 -12.18 0.79
C SER A 87 0.27 -13.03 1.61
N ASP A 88 0.52 -14.33 1.66
CA ASP A 88 -0.26 -15.27 2.48
C ASP A 88 0.21 -15.33 3.94
N ASP A 89 1.43 -14.87 4.20
CA ASP A 89 2.10 -15.01 5.49
C ASP A 89 2.23 -13.67 6.24
N ILE A 90 2.09 -12.54 5.54
CA ILE A 90 2.28 -11.20 6.09
C ILE A 90 0.97 -10.43 6.10
N ASP A 91 0.60 -9.93 7.29
CA ASP A 91 -0.60 -9.12 7.50
C ASP A 91 -0.65 -7.90 6.58
N GLU A 92 -1.86 -7.50 6.18
CA GLU A 92 -2.07 -6.31 5.35
C GLU A 92 -1.49 -5.05 6.03
N GLY A 93 -0.70 -4.28 5.28
CA GLY A 93 -0.03 -3.07 5.78
C GLY A 93 1.31 -3.30 6.48
N ASP A 94 1.74 -4.56 6.65
CA ASP A 94 3.06 -4.90 7.16
C ASP A 94 4.09 -5.10 6.04
N VAL A 95 5.37 -4.94 6.39
CA VAL A 95 6.49 -4.98 5.45
C VAL A 95 6.83 -6.43 5.10
N ILE A 96 6.74 -6.75 3.81
CA ILE A 96 7.24 -8.00 3.21
C ILE A 96 8.76 -7.95 3.10
N SER A 97 9.31 -6.86 2.55
CA SER A 97 10.76 -6.70 2.39
C SER A 97 11.19 -5.23 2.43
N GLN A 98 12.44 -5.03 2.85
CA GLN A 98 13.06 -3.71 2.96
C GLN A 98 14.48 -3.71 2.38
N SER A 99 14.84 -2.65 1.65
CA SER A 99 16.22 -2.44 1.20
C SER A 99 16.59 -0.96 1.14
N PRO A 100 17.74 -0.54 1.71
CA PRO A 100 18.61 -1.28 2.63
C PRO A 100 17.99 -1.50 4.02
N LYS A 101 18.54 -2.42 4.81
CA LYS A 101 18.15 -2.71 6.20
C LYS A 101 19.36 -3.15 7.04
N GLY A 102 19.31 -2.96 8.36
CA GLY A 102 20.31 -3.46 9.31
C GLY A 102 21.72 -2.89 9.13
N LYS A 103 21.86 -1.73 8.48
CA LYS A 103 23.17 -1.11 8.19
C LYS A 103 23.09 0.40 8.16
N SER A 104 24.23 1.06 8.34
CA SER A 104 24.34 2.49 8.11
C SER A 104 24.56 2.81 6.64
N VAL A 105 23.87 3.85 6.16
CA VAL A 105 24.01 4.39 4.81
C VAL A 105 24.04 5.92 4.85
N ASP A 106 24.33 6.54 3.72
CA ASP A 106 24.34 8.00 3.58
C ASP A 106 23.00 8.62 4.04
N GLU A 107 23.06 9.64 4.88
CA GLU A 107 21.91 10.47 5.24
C GLU A 107 21.20 10.98 3.97
N GLY A 108 19.87 10.92 3.94
CA GLY A 108 19.10 11.29 2.75
C GLY A 108 18.94 10.19 1.69
N SER A 109 19.52 9.00 1.91
CA SER A 109 19.31 7.83 1.05
C SER A 109 17.83 7.43 0.96
N THR A 110 17.47 6.77 -0.14
CA THR A 110 16.14 6.17 -0.32
C THR A 110 16.11 4.75 0.25
N ILE A 111 15.09 4.45 1.04
CA ILE A 111 14.76 3.11 1.54
C ILE A 111 13.50 2.62 0.82
N SER A 112 13.63 1.50 0.13
CA SER A 112 12.55 0.88 -0.64
C SER A 112 11.90 -0.25 0.14
N PHE A 113 10.57 -0.30 0.09
CA PHE A 113 9.74 -1.28 0.76
C PHE A 113 8.84 -2.05 -0.22
N VAL A 114 8.58 -3.30 0.12
CA VAL A 114 7.44 -4.07 -0.40
C VAL A 114 6.47 -4.28 0.75
N VAL A 115 5.24 -3.82 0.60
CA VAL A 115 4.20 -3.82 1.63
C VAL A 115 3.10 -4.82 1.26
N SER A 116 2.61 -5.56 2.25
CA SER A 116 1.57 -6.56 2.04
C SER A 116 0.20 -5.93 1.79
N LYS A 117 -0.48 -6.42 0.75
CA LYS A 117 -1.91 -6.21 0.47
C LYS A 117 -2.81 -7.24 1.16
N GLY A 118 -2.25 -8.03 2.07
CA GLY A 118 -2.88 -9.23 2.59
C GLY A 118 -2.91 -10.35 1.56
N LYS A 119 -3.69 -11.38 1.86
CA LYS A 119 -3.83 -12.56 1.00
C LYS A 119 -4.46 -12.19 -0.32
N LYS A 120 -4.00 -12.83 -1.39
CA LYS A 120 -4.72 -12.73 -2.67
C LYS A 120 -6.06 -13.44 -2.49
N SER A 121 -7.16 -12.70 -2.49
CA SER A 121 -8.50 -13.30 -2.51
C SER A 121 -8.69 -14.00 -3.85
N ASP A 122 -8.41 -15.30 -3.90
CA ASP A 122 -8.59 -16.05 -5.14
C ASP A 122 -10.08 -16.06 -5.50
N SER A 123 -10.39 -15.56 -6.70
CA SER A 123 -11.74 -15.64 -7.26
C SER A 123 -12.20 -17.09 -7.51
N SER A 124 -11.34 -18.09 -7.28
CA SER A 124 -11.71 -19.50 -7.25
C SER A 124 -12.58 -19.87 -6.06
N ASP A 125 -12.52 -19.11 -4.97
CA ASP A 125 -13.37 -19.36 -3.81
C ASP A 125 -14.78 -18.81 -3.99
N VAL A 126 -15.11 -18.22 -5.15
CA VAL A 126 -16.46 -17.73 -5.45
C VAL A 126 -16.94 -18.31 -6.77
N LYS A 127 -17.97 -19.14 -6.74
CA LYS A 127 -18.70 -19.57 -7.95
C LYS A 127 -19.88 -18.66 -8.20
N THR A 128 -20.22 -18.49 -9.48
CA THR A 128 -21.42 -17.77 -9.90
C THR A 128 -22.36 -18.74 -10.60
N THR A 129 -23.64 -18.71 -10.25
CA THR A 129 -24.70 -19.43 -10.96
C THR A 129 -25.88 -18.50 -11.19
N THR A 130 -26.73 -18.85 -12.14
CA THR A 130 -27.97 -18.12 -12.43
C THR A 130 -29.14 -19.08 -12.34
N GLU A 131 -30.02 -18.84 -11.38
CA GLU A 131 -31.24 -19.63 -11.21
C GLU A 131 -32.38 -18.95 -11.96
N SER A 132 -33.00 -19.67 -12.90
CA SER A 132 -34.21 -19.20 -13.58
C SER A 132 -35.46 -19.66 -12.82
N VAL A 133 -36.39 -18.73 -12.58
CA VAL A 133 -37.66 -19.00 -11.91
C VAL A 133 -38.82 -18.52 -12.77
N ASP A 134 -39.77 -19.42 -13.05
CA ASP A 134 -41.05 -19.05 -13.66
C ASP A 134 -41.99 -18.55 -12.55
N VAL A 135 -42.33 -17.27 -12.59
CA VAL A 135 -43.22 -16.60 -11.63
C VAL A 135 -44.62 -16.53 -12.22
N PRO A 136 -45.59 -17.30 -11.69
CA PRO A 136 -46.95 -17.29 -12.23
C PRO A 136 -47.70 -16.03 -11.81
N TYR A 137 -48.48 -15.48 -12.73
CA TYR A 137 -49.44 -14.41 -12.45
C TYR A 137 -50.79 -15.01 -12.06
N THR A 138 -51.29 -14.57 -10.90
CA THR A 138 -52.56 -15.01 -10.30
C THR A 138 -53.50 -13.84 -10.02
N GLY A 139 -53.18 -12.66 -10.56
CA GLY A 139 -53.98 -11.44 -10.40
C GLY A 139 -55.33 -11.54 -11.12
N LYS A 140 -56.29 -10.73 -10.66
CA LYS A 140 -57.65 -10.64 -11.22
C LYS A 140 -57.97 -9.20 -11.59
N ASN A 141 -58.88 -9.02 -12.56
CA ASN A 141 -59.36 -7.71 -13.01
C ASN A 141 -58.23 -6.80 -13.53
N ASP A 142 -57.29 -7.38 -14.29
CA ASP A 142 -56.15 -6.67 -14.90
C ASP A 142 -55.27 -5.88 -13.92
N LYS A 143 -55.28 -6.25 -12.63
CA LYS A 143 -54.42 -5.64 -11.61
C LYS A 143 -53.05 -6.32 -11.60
N SER A 144 -52.00 -5.50 -11.65
CA SER A 144 -50.64 -6.00 -11.49
C SER A 144 -50.40 -6.57 -10.08
N GLN A 145 -49.46 -7.50 -9.98
CA GLN A 145 -48.97 -8.05 -8.72
C GLN A 145 -47.52 -7.66 -8.50
N LYS A 146 -47.14 -7.33 -7.27
CA LYS A 146 -45.79 -6.91 -6.95
C LYS A 146 -44.91 -8.11 -6.61
N VAL A 147 -43.87 -8.31 -7.39
CA VAL A 147 -42.82 -9.29 -7.14
C VAL A 147 -41.69 -8.65 -6.34
N LYS A 148 -41.21 -9.34 -5.31
CA LYS A 148 -39.99 -9.02 -4.57
C LYS A 148 -39.08 -10.22 -4.51
N VAL A 149 -37.82 -10.03 -4.86
CA VAL A 149 -36.77 -11.06 -4.84
C VAL A 149 -35.79 -10.74 -3.74
N TYR A 150 -35.56 -11.69 -2.84
CA TYR A 150 -34.58 -11.61 -1.76
C TYR A 150 -33.46 -12.58 -2.06
N ILE A 151 -32.20 -12.15 -1.92
CA ILE A 151 -31.02 -12.97 -2.17
C ILE A 151 -30.15 -12.96 -0.93
N LYS A 152 -29.74 -14.14 -0.49
CA LYS A 152 -28.70 -14.34 0.53
C LYS A 152 -27.52 -15.05 -0.13
N ASP A 153 -26.41 -14.37 -0.31
CA ASP A 153 -25.22 -14.88 -1.00
C ASP A 153 -23.95 -14.20 -0.45
N LYS A 154 -22.83 -14.21 -1.18
CA LYS A 154 -21.59 -13.56 -0.74
C LYS A 154 -21.76 -12.06 -0.44
N ASP A 155 -22.56 -11.37 -1.25
CA ASP A 155 -22.64 -9.92 -1.29
C ASP A 155 -23.93 -9.40 -0.62
N ASN A 156 -24.87 -10.28 -0.27
CA ASN A 156 -26.19 -9.94 0.27
C ASN A 156 -26.56 -10.86 1.44
N ASP A 157 -27.12 -10.32 2.52
CA ASP A 157 -27.51 -11.07 3.72
C ASP A 157 -28.98 -11.57 3.71
N GLY A 158 -29.73 -11.24 2.66
CA GLY A 158 -31.16 -11.57 2.52
C GLY A 158 -32.12 -10.67 3.29
N SER A 159 -31.63 -9.59 3.91
CA SER A 159 -32.46 -8.70 4.75
C SER A 159 -33.36 -7.75 3.94
N THR A 160 -32.95 -7.38 2.72
CA THR A 160 -33.67 -6.46 1.85
C THR A 160 -33.95 -7.08 0.48
N GLU A 161 -35.02 -6.64 -0.20
CA GLU A 161 -35.28 -7.07 -1.56
C GLU A 161 -34.15 -6.60 -2.50
N LYS A 162 -33.59 -7.54 -3.26
CA LYS A 162 -32.61 -7.26 -4.30
C LYS A 162 -33.26 -6.82 -5.61
N GLY A 163 -34.51 -7.23 -5.84
CA GLY A 163 -35.32 -6.83 -6.98
C GLY A 163 -36.78 -6.62 -6.59
N SER A 164 -37.42 -5.61 -7.17
CA SER A 164 -38.84 -5.32 -6.99
C SER A 164 -39.44 -4.81 -8.29
N PHE A 165 -40.47 -5.47 -8.79
CA PHE A 165 -41.15 -5.11 -10.04
C PHE A 165 -42.60 -5.62 -10.03
N ASP A 166 -43.42 -5.14 -10.95
CA ASP A 166 -44.83 -5.55 -11.07
C ASP A 166 -45.03 -6.47 -12.28
N ILE A 167 -45.90 -7.48 -12.15
CA ILE A 167 -46.25 -8.42 -13.23
C ILE A 167 -47.74 -8.39 -13.53
N THR A 168 -48.10 -8.62 -14.80
CA THR A 168 -49.49 -8.74 -15.29
C THR A 168 -49.73 -10.04 -16.09
N SER A 169 -48.69 -10.88 -16.20
CA SER A 169 -48.71 -12.20 -16.83
C SER A 169 -47.58 -13.04 -16.22
N ASP A 170 -47.57 -14.34 -16.49
CA ASP A 170 -46.46 -15.21 -16.12
C ASP A 170 -45.14 -14.62 -16.65
N GLN A 171 -44.10 -14.64 -15.82
CA GLN A 171 -42.81 -14.09 -16.17
C GLN A 171 -41.69 -15.00 -15.67
N ARG A 172 -40.73 -15.31 -16.54
CA ARG A 172 -39.48 -15.95 -16.16
C ARG A 172 -38.47 -14.89 -15.73
N ILE A 173 -37.82 -15.09 -14.59
CA ILE A 173 -36.77 -14.22 -14.07
C ILE A 173 -35.49 -15.00 -13.82
N ASP A 174 -34.36 -14.31 -13.99
CA ASP A 174 -33.03 -14.86 -13.74
C ASP A 174 -32.45 -14.23 -12.47
N ILE A 175 -31.96 -15.09 -11.58
CA ILE A 175 -31.47 -14.72 -10.26
C ILE A 175 -29.98 -15.09 -10.18
N PRO A 176 -29.06 -14.13 -10.40
CA PRO A 176 -27.64 -14.39 -10.27
C PRO A 176 -27.25 -14.53 -8.79
N LEU A 177 -26.50 -15.57 -8.47
CA LEU A 177 -26.01 -15.87 -7.11
C LEU A 177 -24.49 -15.98 -7.12
N ARG A 178 -23.84 -15.41 -6.09
CA ARG A 178 -22.39 -15.56 -5.86
C ARG A 178 -22.12 -16.32 -4.58
N ILE A 179 -21.49 -17.49 -4.68
CA ILE A 179 -21.39 -18.44 -3.56
C ILE A 179 -19.92 -18.61 -3.18
N GLU A 180 -19.59 -18.41 -1.91
CA GLU A 180 -18.24 -18.70 -1.40
C GLU A 180 -18.02 -20.20 -1.16
N LYS A 181 -16.78 -20.66 -1.30
CA LYS A 181 -16.39 -22.06 -1.08
C LYS A 181 -16.84 -22.56 0.29
N GLY A 182 -17.55 -23.70 0.29
CA GLY A 182 -18.11 -24.31 1.50
C GLY A 182 -19.34 -23.60 2.08
N LYS A 183 -19.91 -22.61 1.38
CA LYS A 183 -21.17 -21.95 1.75
C LYS A 183 -22.30 -22.28 0.79
N THR A 184 -23.51 -21.90 1.18
CA THR A 184 -24.71 -21.90 0.36
C THR A 184 -25.19 -20.47 0.10
N ALA A 185 -25.83 -20.24 -1.05
CA ALA A 185 -26.65 -19.07 -1.31
C ALA A 185 -28.11 -19.48 -1.42
N SER A 186 -29.03 -18.54 -1.20
CA SER A 186 -30.46 -18.79 -1.38
C SER A 186 -31.19 -17.59 -1.95
N TYR A 187 -32.34 -17.86 -2.55
CA TYR A 187 -33.28 -16.83 -2.95
C TYR A 187 -34.69 -17.11 -2.44
N ILE A 188 -35.47 -16.05 -2.26
CA ILE A 188 -36.91 -16.10 -2.01
C ILE A 188 -37.59 -15.13 -2.97
N VAL A 189 -38.54 -15.62 -3.76
CA VAL A 189 -39.41 -14.81 -4.61
C VAL A 189 -40.78 -14.72 -3.96
N LYS A 190 -41.24 -13.49 -3.72
CA LYS A 190 -42.58 -13.22 -3.17
C LYS A 190 -43.43 -12.45 -4.18
N VAL A 191 -44.70 -12.82 -4.32
CA VAL A 191 -45.72 -12.10 -5.09
C VAL A 191 -46.78 -11.60 -4.13
N ASP A 192 -47.01 -10.28 -4.09
CA ASP A 192 -47.90 -9.60 -3.13
C ASP A 192 -47.65 -10.04 -1.67
N GLY A 193 -46.37 -10.27 -1.33
CA GLY A 193 -45.91 -10.69 0.00
C GLY A 193 -45.97 -12.21 0.27
N LYS A 194 -46.53 -13.02 -0.62
CA LYS A 194 -46.56 -14.49 -0.50
C LYS A 194 -45.38 -15.12 -1.22
N THR A 195 -44.66 -16.02 -0.55
CA THR A 195 -43.58 -16.80 -1.20
C THR A 195 -44.17 -17.69 -2.29
N VAL A 196 -43.60 -17.58 -3.49
CA VAL A 196 -43.98 -18.40 -4.67
C VAL A 196 -42.86 -19.33 -5.11
N ALA A 197 -41.61 -18.99 -4.81
CA ALA A 197 -40.45 -19.83 -5.06
C ALA A 197 -39.35 -19.51 -4.05
N GLU A 198 -38.63 -20.54 -3.61
CA GLU A 198 -37.42 -20.42 -2.82
C GLU A 198 -36.50 -21.60 -3.11
N LYS A 199 -35.20 -21.38 -3.05
CA LYS A 199 -34.19 -22.43 -3.25
C LYS A 199 -32.90 -22.05 -2.54
N GLU A 200 -32.22 -23.07 -2.03
CA GLU A 200 -30.84 -22.99 -1.56
C GLU A 200 -29.92 -23.70 -2.56
N VAL A 201 -28.75 -23.11 -2.84
CA VAL A 201 -27.76 -23.60 -3.80
C VAL A 201 -26.41 -23.66 -3.10
N SER A 202 -25.81 -24.86 -3.06
CA SER A 202 -24.47 -25.05 -2.50
C SER A 202 -23.38 -24.68 -3.49
N TYR A 203 -22.24 -24.22 -2.98
CA TYR A 203 -21.03 -24.05 -3.78
C TYR A 203 -20.62 -25.33 -4.53
N ASP A 204 -20.85 -26.49 -3.92
CA ASP A 204 -20.44 -27.78 -4.50
C ASP A 204 -21.36 -28.24 -5.64
N ASP A 205 -22.57 -27.68 -5.74
CA ASP A 205 -23.58 -28.03 -6.75
C ASP A 205 -23.50 -27.17 -8.03
N VAL A 206 -22.65 -26.13 -8.02
CA VAL A 206 -22.39 -25.22 -9.15
C VAL A 206 -21.15 -25.66 -9.92
#